data_AF-A0A5M3X0P1-F1
#
_entry.id   AF-A0A5M3X0P1-F1
#
_cell.length_a   1.000
_cell.length_b   1.000
_cell.length_c   1.000
_cell.angle_alpha   90.00
_cell.angle_beta   90.00
_cell.angle_gamma   90.00
#
_symmetry.space_group_name_H-M   'P 1'
#
loop_
_entity.id
_entity.type
_entity.pdbx_description
1 polymer ?
#
loop_
_entity_poly.entity_id
_entity_poly.type
_entity_poly.pdbx_seq_one_letter_code
_entity_poly.pdbx_strand_id
1 'polypeptide(L)'
;MSTPTIEEAAITSRVALVMGHGGGSDCLVASLVADWLRRLGVERVILGGVACQWWLPVGEQRTATHVTVGPDFYDPARLAPAKPLNEHSVIVYPDSEVDGRQPHEATAARHFGGEAFLISLRGGGTGVAQGLRAVAEHYGADLLISVDVGSDTLSTGKEVRPTQTSFADHLTLAGLLQQDCRTYFALAGYGVDAEMEIEELDHNLSLAIKAKALRGVIGPSHEALERVHDLHGEAHDPVGSLVIKAGRGDFGLHRTLKSNPFGEVAHIGPAAVPIWVFDPQAVADSVAEHAKPLAPTTSVGEAEETYRALGRIPETSLVRTVEFKR
;
A
#
# COMPACT_ATOMS: atom_id res chain seq x y z
N MET A 1 22.52 -14.01 -5.67
CA MET A 1 22.49 -14.44 -4.26
C MET A 1 21.05 -14.38 -3.81
N SER A 2 20.56 -15.30 -2.98
CA SER A 2 19.18 -15.24 -2.48
C SER A 2 19.00 -14.01 -1.60
N THR A 3 17.90 -13.27 -1.79
CA THR A 3 17.49 -12.18 -0.90
C THR A 3 17.43 -12.70 0.55
N PRO A 4 18.05 -12.03 1.53
CA PRO A 4 18.09 -12.50 2.91
C PRO A 4 16.69 -12.49 3.53
N THR A 5 16.53 -13.17 4.67
CA THR A 5 15.30 -13.06 5.47
C THR A 5 15.09 -11.63 5.95
N ILE A 6 13.84 -11.28 6.28
CA ILE A 6 13.53 -9.93 6.74
C ILE A 6 14.22 -9.61 8.08
N GLU A 7 14.41 -10.59 8.94
CA GLU A 7 15.13 -10.47 10.21
C GLU A 7 16.62 -10.18 10.00
N GLU A 8 17.28 -10.93 9.12
CA GLU A 8 18.68 -10.70 8.73
C GLU A 8 18.86 -9.31 8.12
N ALA A 9 17.88 -8.88 7.30
CA ALA A 9 17.89 -7.55 6.72
C ALA A 9 17.76 -6.47 7.79
N ALA A 10 16.79 -6.58 8.69
CA ALA A 10 16.55 -5.59 9.73
C ALA A 10 17.78 -5.40 10.64
N ILE A 11 18.41 -6.48 11.09
CA ILE A 11 19.57 -6.43 12.00
C ILE A 11 20.81 -5.80 11.34
N THR A 12 20.89 -5.84 10.01
CA THR A 12 22.04 -5.30 9.25
C THR A 12 21.80 -3.92 8.65
N SER A 13 20.57 -3.41 8.73
CA SER A 13 20.18 -2.13 8.10
C SER A 13 20.20 -1.00 9.13
N ARG A 14 20.62 0.19 8.70
CA ARG A 14 20.64 1.38 9.58
C ARG A 14 19.45 2.30 9.32
N VAL A 15 19.05 2.44 8.06
CA VAL A 15 18.01 3.39 7.65
C VAL A 15 17.02 2.69 6.73
N ALA A 16 15.79 2.53 7.21
CA ALA A 16 14.72 1.90 6.46
C ALA A 16 13.67 2.90 5.98
N LEU A 17 13.23 2.73 4.74
CA LEU A 17 11.98 3.29 4.23
C LEU A 17 10.89 2.23 4.38
N VAL A 18 9.74 2.63 4.92
CA VAL A 18 8.57 1.77 5.05
C VAL A 18 7.38 2.52 4.47
N MET A 19 6.79 2.01 3.39
CA MET A 19 5.73 2.70 2.67
C MET A 19 4.45 1.89 2.53
N GLY A 20 3.32 2.59 2.46
CA GLY A 20 2.08 2.00 1.96
C GLY A 20 2.14 1.74 0.44
N HIS A 21 1.58 0.62 -0.02
CA HIS A 21 1.75 0.12 -1.39
C HIS A 21 0.69 0.63 -2.38
N GLY A 22 -0.60 0.55 -2.04
CA GLY A 22 -1.73 0.83 -2.94
C GLY A 22 -2.33 2.24 -2.76
N GLY A 23 -2.03 2.89 -1.65
CA GLY A 23 -2.53 4.22 -1.30
C GLY A 23 -3.38 4.17 -0.04
N GLY A 24 -4.39 5.06 0.07
CA GLY A 24 -5.30 5.04 1.21
C GLY A 24 -4.54 5.16 2.54
N SER A 25 -4.90 4.34 3.53
CA SER A 25 -4.21 4.32 4.83
C SER A 25 -3.09 3.27 4.95
N ASP A 26 -2.64 2.68 3.84
CA ASP A 26 -1.57 1.67 3.87
C ASP A 26 -0.34 2.19 4.60
N CYS A 27 -0.01 3.47 4.47
CA CYS A 27 1.11 4.11 5.18
C CYS A 27 0.94 4.08 6.72
N LEU A 28 -0.29 4.12 7.23
CA LEU A 28 -0.60 4.02 8.66
C LEU A 28 -0.44 2.57 9.13
N VAL A 29 -0.90 1.59 8.36
CA VAL A 29 -0.69 0.16 8.67
C VAL A 29 0.79 -0.22 8.54
N ALA A 30 1.51 0.36 7.59
CA ALA A 30 2.95 0.19 7.41
C ALA A 30 3.74 0.62 8.66
N SER A 31 3.18 1.49 9.51
CA SER A 31 3.79 1.82 10.80
C SER A 31 3.94 0.63 11.75
N LEU A 32 3.19 -0.46 11.58
CA LEU A 32 3.39 -1.73 12.30
C LEU A 32 4.74 -2.38 11.95
N VAL A 33 5.14 -2.32 10.67
CA VAL A 33 6.46 -2.77 10.21
C VAL A 33 7.54 -1.83 10.76
N ALA A 34 7.29 -0.52 10.78
CA ALA A 34 8.24 0.44 11.36
C ALA A 34 8.47 0.24 12.86
N ASP A 35 7.41 -0.06 13.64
CA ASP A 35 7.54 -0.46 15.05
C ASP A 35 8.43 -1.70 15.20
N TRP A 36 8.18 -2.73 14.40
CA TRP A 36 8.95 -3.97 14.44
C TRP A 36 10.43 -3.75 14.09
N LEU A 37 10.74 -2.96 13.06
CA LEU A 37 12.12 -2.62 12.68
C LEU A 37 12.85 -1.86 13.79
N ARG A 38 12.19 -0.89 14.45
CA ARG A 38 12.76 -0.16 15.58
C ARG A 38 13.07 -1.08 16.76
N ARG A 39 12.19 -2.05 17.05
CA ARG A 39 12.44 -3.08 18.08
C ARG A 39 13.62 -4.00 17.76
N LEU A 40 13.94 -4.18 16.47
CA LEU A 40 15.13 -4.91 16.02
C LEU A 40 16.40 -4.05 15.91
N GLY A 41 16.32 -2.75 16.22
CA GLY A 41 17.48 -1.88 16.32
C GLY A 41 17.81 -1.08 15.06
N VAL A 42 16.90 -1.01 14.07
CA VAL A 42 17.07 -0.08 12.93
C VAL A 42 17.06 1.36 13.45
N GLU A 43 18.15 2.09 13.20
CA GLU A 43 18.40 3.42 13.81
C GLU A 43 17.37 4.47 13.37
N ARG A 44 17.01 4.47 12.08
CA ARG A 44 16.03 5.41 11.52
C ARG A 44 15.05 4.68 10.62
N VAL A 45 13.76 4.90 10.84
CA VAL A 45 12.69 4.39 9.98
C VAL A 45 11.81 5.55 9.54
N ILE A 46 11.70 5.76 8.24
CA ILE A 46 10.92 6.83 7.61
C ILE A 46 9.68 6.21 6.98
N LEU A 47 8.51 6.80 7.26
CA LEU A 47 7.24 6.38 6.68
C LEU A 47 6.91 7.16 5.40
N GLY A 48 6.16 6.52 4.52
CA GLY A 48 5.62 7.17 3.33
C GLY A 48 4.55 6.36 2.64
N GLY A 49 4.22 6.76 1.42
CA GLY A 49 3.23 6.08 0.59
C GLY A 49 3.22 6.63 -0.83
N VAL A 50 2.12 6.37 -1.52
CA VAL A 50 1.92 6.78 -2.91
C VAL A 50 0.80 7.82 -2.99
N ALA A 51 0.82 8.65 -4.03
CA ALA A 51 -0.15 9.71 -4.27
C ALA A 51 -1.52 9.18 -4.76
N CYS A 52 -2.13 8.30 -3.97
CA CYS A 52 -3.39 7.61 -4.24
C CYS A 52 -4.29 7.65 -3.00
N GLN A 53 -5.46 8.29 -3.09
CA GLN A 53 -6.38 8.44 -1.96
C GLN A 53 -7.85 8.31 -2.38
N TRP A 54 -8.68 7.64 -1.57
CA TRP A 54 -10.13 7.54 -1.77
C TRP A 54 -10.88 8.70 -1.09
N TRP A 55 -10.52 9.92 -1.46
CA TRP A 55 -11.16 11.12 -0.91
C TRP A 55 -12.57 11.33 -1.43
N LEU A 56 -13.46 11.72 -0.52
CA LEU A 56 -14.70 12.36 -0.90
C LEU A 56 -14.44 13.72 -1.57
N PRO A 57 -15.38 14.23 -2.37
CA PRO A 57 -15.32 15.60 -2.84
C PRO A 57 -15.27 16.58 -1.65
N VAL A 58 -14.59 17.71 -1.84
CA VAL A 58 -14.41 18.71 -0.77
C VAL A 58 -15.77 19.20 -0.28
N GLY A 59 -15.95 19.18 1.05
CA GLY A 59 -17.20 19.60 1.70
C GLY A 59 -18.26 18.50 1.81
N GLU A 60 -18.03 17.32 1.25
CA GLU A 60 -18.94 16.18 1.36
C GLU A 60 -18.61 15.29 2.56
N GLN A 61 -19.65 14.65 3.10
CA GLN A 61 -19.54 13.73 4.23
C GLN A 61 -19.86 12.31 3.78
N ARG A 62 -19.12 11.34 4.35
CA ARG A 62 -19.39 9.92 4.09
C ARG A 62 -20.76 9.58 4.65
N THR A 63 -21.62 8.99 3.83
CA THR A 63 -22.92 8.45 4.27
C THR A 63 -23.01 6.99 3.88
N ALA A 64 -23.96 6.25 4.46
CA ALA A 64 -24.21 4.86 4.09
C ALA A 64 -24.54 4.66 2.60
N THR A 65 -24.89 5.74 1.89
CA THR A 65 -25.33 5.69 0.49
C THR A 65 -24.49 6.56 -0.44
N HIS A 66 -23.43 7.19 0.06
CA HIS A 66 -22.45 7.92 -0.75
C HIS A 66 -21.08 7.31 -0.49
N VAL A 67 -20.54 6.61 -1.49
CA VAL A 67 -19.23 5.95 -1.41
C VAL A 67 -18.26 6.52 -2.44
N THR A 68 -16.97 6.55 -2.09
CA THR A 68 -15.87 6.76 -3.04
C THR A 68 -15.42 5.41 -3.56
N VAL A 69 -15.51 5.20 -4.87
CA VAL A 69 -15.18 3.91 -5.53
C VAL A 69 -13.81 3.99 -6.21
N GLY A 70 -13.59 5.02 -7.03
CA GLY A 70 -12.31 5.26 -7.69
C GLY A 70 -11.38 6.16 -6.87
N PRO A 71 -10.06 5.93 -6.88
CA PRO A 71 -9.10 6.76 -6.18
C PRO A 71 -8.82 8.08 -6.92
N ASP A 72 -8.27 9.04 -6.18
CA ASP A 72 -7.56 10.19 -6.73
C ASP A 72 -6.07 9.87 -6.86
N PHE A 73 -5.57 9.76 -8.11
CA PHE A 73 -4.14 9.81 -8.40
C PHE A 73 -3.72 11.26 -8.56
N TYR A 74 -3.30 11.89 -7.44
CA TYR A 74 -3.01 13.32 -7.40
C TYR A 74 -1.54 13.63 -7.65
N ASP A 75 -1.25 14.88 -7.98
CA ASP A 75 0.12 15.36 -8.17
C ASP A 75 0.69 15.82 -6.82
N PRO A 76 1.72 15.14 -6.27
CA PRO A 76 2.31 15.52 -5.00
C PRO A 76 3.00 16.88 -5.02
N ALA A 77 3.39 17.42 -6.20
CA ALA A 77 3.98 18.75 -6.31
C ALA A 77 3.00 19.88 -5.94
N ARG A 78 1.69 19.58 -5.85
CA ARG A 78 0.64 20.52 -5.44
C ARG A 78 0.46 20.59 -3.92
N LEU A 79 1.11 19.71 -3.15
CA LEU A 79 1.06 19.75 -1.71
C LEU A 79 1.75 21.00 -1.16
N ALA A 80 1.14 21.63 -0.17
CA ALA A 80 1.73 22.77 0.55
C ALA A 80 1.41 22.68 2.06
N PRO A 81 2.40 22.88 2.95
CA PRO A 81 3.84 22.91 2.66
C PRO A 81 4.34 21.52 2.22
N ALA A 82 5.35 21.46 1.36
CA ALA A 82 6.04 20.21 0.99
C ALA A 82 7.44 20.55 0.48
N LYS A 83 8.36 19.58 0.51
CA LYS A 83 9.70 19.72 -0.08
C LYS A 83 9.85 18.75 -1.26
N PRO A 84 9.85 19.25 -2.51
CA PRO A 84 10.12 18.41 -3.67
C PRO A 84 11.52 17.80 -3.60
N LEU A 85 11.64 16.51 -3.92
CA LEU A 85 12.93 15.83 -4.13
C LEU A 85 13.23 15.71 -5.63
N ASN A 86 12.23 15.33 -6.43
CA ASN A 86 12.26 15.32 -7.89
C ASN A 86 10.82 15.46 -8.44
N GLU A 87 10.65 15.22 -9.75
CA GLU A 87 9.33 15.27 -10.42
C GLU A 87 8.32 14.23 -9.87
N HIS A 88 8.81 13.17 -9.21
CA HIS A 88 8.00 12.02 -8.80
C HIS A 88 7.95 11.80 -7.30
N SER A 89 8.53 12.68 -6.48
CA SER A 89 8.55 12.52 -5.03
C SER A 89 8.70 13.82 -4.27
N VAL A 90 8.05 13.86 -3.11
CA VAL A 90 8.10 15.00 -2.17
C VAL A 90 8.24 14.49 -0.74
N ILE A 91 8.79 15.33 0.14
CA ILE A 91 8.65 15.21 1.59
C ILE A 91 7.39 15.94 2.03
N VAL A 92 6.59 15.26 2.83
CA VAL A 92 5.31 15.67 3.38
C VAL A 92 5.49 15.99 4.86
N TYR A 93 4.81 17.04 5.32
CA TYR A 93 4.81 17.57 6.68
C TYR A 93 3.41 17.41 7.32
N PRO A 94 3.28 17.59 8.66
CA PRO A 94 2.02 17.36 9.38
C PRO A 94 0.82 18.21 8.93
N ASP A 95 1.10 19.35 8.30
CA ASP A 95 0.16 20.35 7.80
C ASP A 95 0.06 20.38 6.27
N SER A 96 0.76 19.48 5.56
CA SER A 96 0.67 19.36 4.11
C SER A 96 -0.74 19.07 3.65
N GLU A 97 -1.23 19.85 2.69
CA GLU A 97 -2.52 19.63 2.05
C GLU A 97 -2.48 19.93 0.55
N VAL A 98 -3.43 19.35 -0.18
CA VAL A 98 -3.70 19.65 -1.59
C VAL A 98 -5.19 19.90 -1.76
N ASP A 99 -5.55 21.07 -2.28
CA ASP A 99 -6.95 21.50 -2.46
C ASP A 99 -7.80 21.36 -1.17
N GLY A 100 -7.23 21.72 -0.01
CA GLY A 100 -7.91 21.63 1.29
C GLY A 100 -8.12 20.20 1.81
N ARG A 101 -7.39 19.22 1.28
CA ARG A 101 -7.41 17.83 1.71
C ARG A 101 -6.03 17.40 2.17
N GLN A 102 -5.97 16.73 3.31
CA GLN A 102 -4.72 16.18 3.85
C GLN A 102 -4.55 14.71 3.42
N PRO A 103 -3.36 14.33 2.91
CA PRO A 103 -3.04 12.93 2.66
C PRO A 103 -2.79 12.21 3.99
N HIS A 104 -2.99 10.89 4.02
CA HIS A 104 -2.74 10.10 5.23
C HIS A 104 -1.27 10.12 5.64
N GLU A 105 -0.35 10.38 4.71
CA GLU A 105 1.07 10.60 4.97
C GLU A 105 1.33 11.87 5.79
N ALA A 106 0.45 12.88 5.76
CA ALA A 106 0.55 14.03 6.67
C ALA A 106 0.23 13.61 8.12
N THR A 107 -0.75 12.72 8.30
CA THR A 107 -1.02 12.08 9.59
C THR A 107 0.17 11.23 10.03
N ALA A 108 0.79 10.46 9.13
CA ALA A 108 2.02 9.73 9.44
C ALA A 108 3.15 10.69 9.88
N ALA A 109 3.39 11.78 9.15
CA ALA A 109 4.41 12.78 9.50
C ALA A 109 4.18 13.38 10.91
N ARG A 110 2.93 13.69 11.26
CA ARG A 110 2.54 14.24 12.58
C ARG A 110 2.95 13.33 13.73
N HIS A 111 2.80 12.02 13.55
CA HIS A 111 2.99 11.03 14.60
C HIS A 111 4.36 10.34 14.58
N PHE A 112 5.09 10.42 13.46
CA PHE A 112 6.33 9.66 13.25
C PHE A 112 7.49 10.52 12.74
N GLY A 113 7.90 11.52 13.53
CA GLY A 113 9.18 12.22 13.31
C GLY A 113 9.10 13.52 12.51
N GLY A 114 7.88 14.02 12.24
CA GLY A 114 7.66 15.34 11.64
C GLY A 114 7.75 15.37 10.11
N GLU A 115 8.11 14.27 9.48
CA GLU A 115 8.20 14.15 8.03
C GLU A 115 7.76 12.74 7.57
N ALA A 116 7.14 12.68 6.40
CA ALA A 116 6.89 11.47 5.64
C ALA A 116 7.29 11.72 4.17
N PHE A 117 7.27 10.71 3.32
CA PHE A 117 7.47 10.90 1.88
C PHE A 117 6.28 10.40 1.08
N LEU A 118 6.17 10.89 -0.15
CA LEU A 118 5.07 10.55 -1.04
C LEU A 118 5.56 10.41 -2.47
N ILE A 119 5.18 9.32 -3.12
CA ILE A 119 5.60 8.97 -4.48
C ILE A 119 4.46 9.18 -5.47
N SER A 120 4.73 9.87 -6.57
CA SER A 120 3.76 10.06 -7.65
C SER A 120 3.61 8.79 -8.48
N LEU A 121 2.37 8.34 -8.69
CA LEU A 121 2.04 7.29 -9.66
C LEU A 121 1.93 7.82 -11.10
N ARG A 122 1.95 9.15 -11.28
CA ARG A 122 1.65 9.79 -12.58
C ARG A 122 2.71 9.54 -13.66
N GLY A 123 3.94 9.22 -13.26
CA GLY A 123 5.06 8.95 -14.17
C GLY A 123 5.18 7.48 -14.60
N GLY A 124 4.15 6.65 -14.38
CA GLY A 124 4.21 5.22 -14.68
C GLY A 124 5.25 4.50 -13.80
N GLY A 125 5.60 3.26 -14.18
CA GLY A 125 6.54 2.44 -13.41
C GLY A 125 7.93 3.07 -13.29
N THR A 126 8.37 3.77 -14.35
CA THR A 126 9.63 4.53 -14.36
C THR A 126 9.60 5.68 -13.35
N GLY A 127 8.50 6.45 -13.33
CA GLY A 127 8.35 7.57 -12.40
C GLY A 127 8.31 7.13 -10.94
N VAL A 128 7.57 6.05 -10.65
CA VAL A 128 7.56 5.45 -9.30
C VAL A 128 8.98 5.03 -8.90
N ALA A 129 9.70 4.34 -9.78
CA ALA A 129 11.07 3.91 -9.50
C ALA A 129 12.01 5.09 -9.20
N GLN A 130 11.91 6.17 -9.98
CA GLN A 130 12.70 7.39 -9.78
C GLN A 130 12.33 8.13 -8.49
N GLY A 131 11.06 8.17 -8.12
CA GLY A 131 10.61 8.74 -6.86
C GLY A 131 11.18 7.96 -5.66
N LEU A 132 11.06 6.63 -5.68
CA LEU A 132 11.62 5.77 -4.63
C LEU A 132 13.12 5.94 -4.48
N ARG A 133 13.85 5.98 -5.61
CA ARG A 133 15.30 6.20 -5.61
C ARG A 133 15.66 7.55 -4.98
N ALA A 134 14.96 8.63 -5.34
CA ALA A 134 15.22 9.95 -4.78
C ALA A 134 14.97 10.02 -3.27
N VAL A 135 13.93 9.34 -2.76
CA VAL A 135 13.68 9.23 -1.32
C VAL A 135 14.78 8.41 -0.63
N ALA A 136 15.18 7.27 -1.20
CA ALA A 136 16.24 6.43 -0.66
C ALA A 136 17.57 7.18 -0.59
N GLU A 137 17.94 7.91 -1.63
CA GLU A 137 19.12 8.77 -1.67
C GLU A 137 19.02 9.92 -0.65
N HIS A 138 17.86 10.56 -0.53
CA HIS A 138 17.65 11.67 0.40
C HIS A 138 17.90 11.26 1.86
N TYR A 139 17.44 10.08 2.25
CA TYR A 139 17.57 9.57 3.61
C TYR A 139 18.81 8.70 3.83
N GLY A 140 19.51 8.31 2.76
CA GLY A 140 20.59 7.32 2.82
C GLY A 140 20.09 5.94 3.23
N ALA A 141 18.91 5.55 2.74
CA ALA A 141 18.26 4.30 3.11
C ALA A 141 18.93 3.09 2.45
N ASP A 142 19.15 2.04 3.25
CA ASP A 142 19.71 0.75 2.82
C ASP A 142 18.66 -0.37 2.75
N LEU A 143 17.45 -0.10 3.25
CA LEU A 143 16.31 -1.01 3.26
C LEU A 143 15.03 -0.28 2.83
N LEU A 144 14.24 -0.90 1.95
CA LEU A 144 12.91 -0.43 1.56
C LEU A 144 11.90 -1.59 1.71
N ILE A 145 10.81 -1.34 2.42
CA ILE A 145 9.70 -2.28 2.56
C ILE A 145 8.42 -1.58 2.12
N SER A 146 7.75 -2.15 1.12
CA SER A 146 6.42 -1.69 0.70
C SER A 146 5.36 -2.61 1.30
N VAL A 147 4.32 -2.04 1.91
CA VAL A 147 3.28 -2.76 2.64
C VAL A 147 1.93 -2.56 1.96
N ASP A 148 1.40 -3.62 1.35
CA ASP A 148 0.02 -3.72 0.86
C ASP A 148 -0.90 -4.10 2.02
N VAL A 149 -2.10 -3.50 2.05
CA VAL A 149 -3.18 -3.84 2.96
C VAL A 149 -4.39 -4.37 2.19
N GLY A 150 -4.61 -5.68 2.25
CA GLY A 150 -5.78 -6.29 1.60
C GLY A 150 -5.46 -7.56 0.85
N SER A 151 -4.40 -7.53 0.03
CA SER A 151 -3.82 -8.60 -0.81
C SER A 151 -4.06 -8.47 -2.32
N ASP A 152 -4.68 -7.43 -2.81
CA ASP A 152 -4.95 -7.23 -4.25
C ASP A 152 -3.68 -7.16 -5.12
N THR A 153 -2.50 -6.84 -4.55
CA THR A 153 -1.20 -7.04 -5.24
C THR A 153 -1.01 -8.48 -5.70
N LEU A 154 -1.47 -9.47 -4.92
CA LEU A 154 -1.36 -10.89 -5.23
C LEU A 154 -2.41 -11.37 -6.23
N SER A 155 -3.14 -10.47 -6.90
CA SER A 155 -4.04 -10.82 -7.98
C SER A 155 -3.30 -11.27 -9.23
N THR A 156 -3.75 -12.39 -9.80
CA THR A 156 -3.28 -12.96 -11.07
C THR A 156 -4.11 -12.51 -12.26
N GLY A 157 -5.24 -11.84 -12.04
CA GLY A 157 -6.25 -11.51 -13.05
C GLY A 157 -7.09 -12.70 -13.52
N LYS A 158 -6.95 -13.86 -12.88
CA LYS A 158 -7.71 -15.07 -13.17
C LYS A 158 -8.72 -15.40 -12.07
N GLU A 159 -8.83 -14.53 -11.08
CA GLU A 159 -9.78 -14.67 -9.98
C GLU A 159 -11.23 -14.63 -10.50
N VAL A 160 -12.12 -15.35 -9.82
CA VAL A 160 -13.55 -15.46 -10.15
C VAL A 160 -14.18 -14.08 -10.17
N ARG A 161 -13.81 -13.22 -9.21
CA ARG A 161 -14.09 -11.80 -9.25
C ARG A 161 -12.81 -11.04 -9.58
N PRO A 162 -12.82 -10.19 -10.63
CA PRO A 162 -11.72 -9.27 -10.85
C PRO A 162 -11.54 -8.36 -9.63
N THR A 163 -10.31 -8.29 -9.13
CA THR A 163 -9.86 -7.27 -8.19
C THR A 163 -10.08 -5.87 -8.77
N GLN A 164 -10.57 -4.96 -7.95
CA GLN A 164 -10.99 -3.62 -8.33
C GLN A 164 -9.87 -2.60 -8.14
N THR A 165 -8.96 -2.78 -7.16
CA THR A 165 -8.02 -1.73 -6.71
C THR A 165 -6.53 -2.01 -6.94
N SER A 166 -6.21 -3.10 -7.63
CA SER A 166 -4.83 -3.59 -7.82
C SER A 166 -3.90 -2.81 -8.77
N PHE A 167 -4.34 -1.79 -9.51
CA PHE A 167 -3.47 -1.12 -10.48
C PHE A 167 -2.39 -0.27 -9.81
N ALA A 168 -2.74 0.47 -8.76
CA ALA A 168 -1.81 1.22 -7.92
C ALA A 168 -0.76 0.27 -7.34
N ASP A 169 -1.18 -0.88 -6.82
CA ASP A 169 -0.29 -1.90 -6.25
C ASP A 169 0.67 -2.47 -7.28
N HIS A 170 0.16 -2.93 -8.43
CA HIS A 170 1.02 -3.46 -9.49
C HIS A 170 1.96 -2.38 -10.04
N LEU A 171 1.55 -1.12 -10.08
CA LEU A 171 2.39 0.00 -10.49
C LEU A 171 3.47 0.34 -9.44
N THR A 172 3.12 0.29 -8.16
CA THR A 172 4.07 0.46 -7.06
C THR A 172 5.08 -0.68 -7.03
N LEU A 173 4.62 -1.92 -7.19
CA LEU A 173 5.49 -3.10 -7.32
C LEU A 173 6.43 -2.95 -8.51
N ALA A 174 5.95 -2.46 -9.66
CA ALA A 174 6.78 -2.20 -10.82
C ALA A 174 7.92 -1.20 -10.55
N GLY A 175 7.68 -0.18 -9.72
CA GLY A 175 8.72 0.74 -9.26
C GLY A 175 9.69 0.08 -8.25
N LEU A 176 9.17 -0.77 -7.37
CA LEU A 176 9.95 -1.51 -6.37
C LEU A 176 10.95 -2.48 -7.01
N LEU A 177 10.59 -3.13 -8.12
CA LEU A 177 11.46 -4.05 -8.88
C LEU A 177 12.71 -3.38 -9.48
N GLN A 178 12.74 -2.05 -9.53
CA GLN A 178 13.80 -1.27 -10.17
C GLN A 178 14.77 -0.62 -9.17
N GLN A 179 14.66 -0.99 -7.89
CA GLN A 179 15.49 -0.42 -6.83
C GLN A 179 16.79 -1.21 -6.64
N ASP A 180 17.87 -0.48 -6.36
CA ASP A 180 19.19 -1.06 -6.12
C ASP A 180 19.44 -1.38 -4.63
N CYS A 181 18.69 -0.74 -3.72
CA CYS A 181 18.73 -1.05 -2.30
C CYS A 181 18.01 -2.38 -2.01
N ARG A 182 18.18 -2.91 -0.80
CA ARG A 182 17.46 -4.12 -0.42
C ARG A 182 15.97 -3.82 -0.31
N THR A 183 15.14 -4.59 -1.03
CA THR A 183 13.69 -4.37 -1.08
C THR A 183 12.89 -5.58 -0.62
N TYR A 184 11.76 -5.32 0.03
CA TYR A 184 10.73 -6.32 0.34
C TYR A 184 9.34 -5.81 -0.04
N PHE A 185 8.50 -6.74 -0.49
CA PHE A 185 7.06 -6.56 -0.54
C PHE A 185 6.45 -7.24 0.69
N ALA A 186 5.56 -6.55 1.39
CA ALA A 186 4.91 -7.05 2.58
C ALA A 186 3.39 -6.95 2.42
N LEU A 187 2.67 -7.92 2.98
CA LEU A 187 1.23 -8.00 2.95
C LEU A 187 0.69 -8.02 4.37
N ALA A 188 -0.03 -6.97 4.75
CA ALA A 188 -0.80 -6.89 5.98
C ALA A 188 -2.29 -7.15 5.70
N GLY A 189 -3.02 -7.70 6.67
CA GLY A 189 -4.46 -7.90 6.51
C GLY A 189 -4.82 -8.86 5.39
N TYR A 190 -4.35 -10.11 5.48
CA TYR A 190 -4.67 -11.17 4.53
C TYR A 190 -6.18 -11.26 4.24
N GLY A 191 -6.60 -10.87 3.03
CA GLY A 191 -7.98 -10.89 2.53
C GLY A 191 -8.93 -9.86 3.14
N VAL A 192 -8.44 -8.81 3.82
CA VAL A 192 -9.33 -7.86 4.52
C VAL A 192 -10.01 -6.85 3.60
N ASP A 193 -9.49 -6.66 2.37
CA ASP A 193 -10.09 -5.82 1.33
C ASP A 193 -11.35 -6.43 0.67
N ALA A 194 -11.60 -7.72 0.93
CA ALA A 194 -12.65 -8.54 0.32
C ALA A 194 -12.62 -8.61 -1.22
N GLU A 195 -11.50 -8.30 -1.86
CA GLU A 195 -11.37 -8.31 -3.33
C GLU A 195 -11.36 -9.73 -3.90
N MET A 196 -10.76 -10.68 -3.18
CA MET A 196 -10.58 -12.08 -3.60
C MET A 196 -11.23 -13.04 -2.62
N GLU A 197 -11.67 -14.20 -3.13
CA GLU A 197 -12.07 -15.31 -2.25
C GLU A 197 -10.83 -15.87 -1.54
N ILE A 198 -11.01 -16.34 -0.29
CA ILE A 198 -9.88 -16.83 0.51
C ILE A 198 -9.20 -18.03 -0.15
N GLU A 199 -9.95 -18.90 -0.82
CA GLU A 199 -9.39 -20.04 -1.54
C GLU A 199 -8.50 -19.61 -2.72
N GLU A 200 -8.83 -18.50 -3.37
CA GLU A 200 -8.03 -17.93 -4.47
C GLU A 200 -6.77 -17.25 -3.92
N LEU A 201 -6.91 -16.52 -2.82
CA LEU A 201 -5.78 -15.90 -2.15
C LEU A 201 -4.81 -16.95 -1.55
N ASP A 202 -5.33 -18.05 -0.98
CA ASP A 202 -4.55 -19.20 -0.51
C ASP A 202 -3.81 -19.85 -1.68
N HIS A 203 -4.47 -20.00 -2.83
CA HIS A 203 -3.84 -20.50 -4.04
C HIS A 203 -2.68 -19.59 -4.49
N ASN A 204 -2.92 -18.28 -4.58
CA ASN A 204 -1.93 -17.29 -5.00
C ASN A 204 -0.74 -17.22 -4.03
N LEU A 205 -0.99 -17.23 -2.71
CA LEU A 205 0.04 -17.35 -1.70
C LEU A 205 0.87 -18.64 -1.88
N SER A 206 0.21 -19.76 -2.22
CA SER A 206 0.91 -21.03 -2.47
C SER A 206 1.88 -20.94 -3.65
N LEU A 207 1.54 -20.19 -4.70
CA LEU A 207 2.40 -19.97 -5.86
C LEU A 207 3.65 -19.16 -5.45
N ALA A 208 3.47 -18.07 -4.70
CA ALA A 208 4.58 -17.27 -4.17
C ALA A 208 5.50 -18.10 -3.27
N ILE A 209 4.95 -18.92 -2.37
CA ILE A 209 5.75 -19.78 -1.49
C ILE A 209 6.51 -20.86 -2.29
N LYS A 210 5.87 -21.50 -3.28
CA LYS A 210 6.53 -22.48 -4.18
C LYS A 210 7.68 -21.85 -4.96
N ALA A 211 7.52 -20.59 -5.37
CA ALA A 211 8.57 -19.78 -6.00
C ALA A 211 9.66 -19.33 -5.03
N LYS A 212 9.61 -19.76 -3.75
CA LYS A 212 10.52 -19.34 -2.68
C LYS A 212 10.52 -17.83 -2.49
N ALA A 213 9.37 -17.18 -2.65
CA ALA A 213 9.24 -15.73 -2.46
C ALA A 213 9.22 -15.35 -0.98
N LEU A 214 8.72 -16.20 -0.08
CA LEU A 214 8.61 -15.88 1.35
C LEU A 214 9.99 -15.59 1.98
N ARG A 215 10.06 -14.49 2.74
CA ARG A 215 11.26 -14.00 3.43
C ARG A 215 11.09 -13.83 4.94
N GLY A 216 9.88 -14.00 5.44
CA GLY A 216 9.58 -14.04 6.87
C GLY A 216 8.16 -13.58 7.15
N VAL A 217 7.86 -13.43 8.43
CA VAL A 217 6.57 -12.92 8.92
C VAL A 217 6.83 -11.95 10.07
N ILE A 218 6.13 -10.82 10.06
CA ILE A 218 6.22 -9.81 11.11
C ILE A 218 4.96 -9.92 11.98
N GLY A 219 5.17 -10.11 13.29
CA GLY A 219 4.12 -10.03 14.29
C GLY A 219 3.95 -8.60 14.80
N PRO A 220 2.80 -7.94 14.56
CA PRO A 220 2.55 -6.61 15.12
C PRO A 220 2.46 -6.69 16.66
N SER A 221 2.97 -5.66 17.35
CA SER A 221 2.76 -5.54 18.79
C SER A 221 1.36 -5.01 19.08
N HIS A 222 0.81 -5.35 20.26
CA HIS A 222 -0.49 -4.81 20.67
C HIS A 222 -0.44 -3.28 20.79
N GLU A 223 0.65 -2.71 21.32
CA GLU A 223 0.83 -1.26 21.39
C GLU A 223 0.82 -0.60 20.01
N ALA A 224 1.49 -1.19 19.02
CA ALA A 224 1.47 -0.66 17.66
C ALA A 224 0.08 -0.77 17.02
N LEU A 225 -0.66 -1.86 17.25
CA LEU A 225 -2.05 -2.00 16.79
C LEU A 225 -2.96 -0.92 17.36
N GLU A 226 -2.87 -0.64 18.66
CA GLU A 226 -3.64 0.42 19.32
C GLU A 226 -3.26 1.81 18.77
N ARG A 227 -1.97 2.05 18.52
CA ARG A 227 -1.54 3.30 17.87
C ARG A 227 -2.14 3.45 16.47
N VAL A 228 -2.14 2.40 15.66
CA VAL A 228 -2.76 2.42 14.33
C VAL A 228 -4.28 2.62 14.43
N HIS A 229 -4.92 2.09 15.47
CA HIS A 229 -6.33 2.35 15.75
C HIS A 229 -6.62 3.84 15.98
N ASP A 230 -5.81 4.50 16.81
CA ASP A 230 -5.95 5.94 17.08
C ASP A 230 -5.73 6.77 15.79
N LEU A 231 -4.73 6.40 14.98
CA LEU A 231 -4.46 7.08 13.70
C LEU A 231 -5.65 6.99 12.72
N HIS A 232 -6.36 5.86 12.67
CA HIS A 232 -7.56 5.72 11.84
C HIS A 232 -8.74 6.55 12.35
N GLY A 233 -8.69 7.05 13.59
CA GLY A 233 -9.62 8.06 14.11
C GLY A 233 -9.39 9.44 13.50
N GLU A 234 -8.17 9.76 13.09
CA GLU A 234 -7.80 11.02 12.42
C GLU A 234 -7.89 10.91 10.89
N ALA A 235 -7.50 9.77 10.34
CA ALA A 235 -7.40 9.48 8.92
C ALA A 235 -8.17 8.18 8.61
N HIS A 236 -9.46 8.32 8.32
CA HIS A 236 -10.35 7.18 8.20
C HIS A 236 -10.07 6.35 6.94
N ASP A 237 -9.96 5.04 7.16
CA ASP A 237 -9.94 4.03 6.10
C ASP A 237 -10.67 2.75 6.57
N PRO A 238 -11.58 2.20 5.74
CA PRO A 238 -12.36 1.02 6.14
C PRO A 238 -11.54 -0.27 6.12
N VAL A 239 -10.54 -0.41 5.26
CA VAL A 239 -9.76 -1.65 5.05
C VAL A 239 -8.72 -1.79 6.17
N GLY A 240 -7.93 -0.76 6.44
CA GLY A 240 -6.93 -0.74 7.51
C GLY A 240 -7.54 -1.01 8.90
N SER A 241 -8.79 -0.60 9.11
CA SER A 241 -9.54 -0.89 10.35
C SER A 241 -9.71 -2.39 10.62
N LEU A 242 -9.76 -3.22 9.57
CA LEU A 242 -9.93 -4.67 9.68
C LEU A 242 -8.62 -5.39 10.04
N VAL A 243 -7.47 -4.80 9.71
CA VAL A 243 -6.16 -5.28 10.19
C VAL A 243 -6.09 -5.21 11.71
N ILE A 244 -6.58 -4.10 12.29
CA ILE A 244 -6.62 -3.92 13.75
C ILE A 244 -7.54 -4.96 14.40
N LYS A 245 -8.72 -5.20 13.79
CA LYS A 245 -9.65 -6.24 14.27
C LYS A 245 -9.02 -7.62 14.27
N ALA A 246 -8.37 -8.00 13.17
CA ALA A 246 -7.63 -9.25 13.08
C ALA A 246 -6.58 -9.35 14.20
N GLY A 247 -5.78 -8.30 14.41
CA GLY A 247 -4.77 -8.23 15.46
C GLY A 247 -5.33 -8.35 16.89
N ARG A 248 -6.59 -7.95 17.12
CA ARG A 248 -7.31 -8.12 18.39
C ARG A 248 -8.02 -9.49 18.52
N GLY A 249 -7.95 -10.33 17.49
CA GLY A 249 -8.63 -11.63 17.46
C GLY A 249 -10.13 -11.55 17.14
N ASP A 250 -10.62 -10.40 16.65
CA ASP A 250 -11.99 -10.25 16.13
C ASP A 250 -12.07 -10.88 14.73
N PHE A 251 -12.22 -12.20 14.71
CA PHE A 251 -12.30 -13.02 13.51
C PHE A 251 -13.75 -13.27 13.09
N GLY A 252 -13.93 -13.60 11.81
CA GLY A 252 -15.21 -13.96 11.23
C GLY A 252 -15.52 -13.14 9.99
N LEU A 253 -16.82 -12.97 9.72
CA LEU A 253 -17.30 -12.25 8.56
C LEU A 253 -17.49 -10.77 8.89
N HIS A 254 -16.77 -9.90 8.20
CA HIS A 254 -16.88 -8.46 8.35
C HIS A 254 -17.24 -7.82 7.00
N ARG A 255 -17.91 -6.67 7.06
CA ARG A 255 -18.22 -5.89 5.87
C ARG A 255 -17.15 -4.84 5.65
N THR A 256 -16.54 -4.87 4.47
CA THR A 256 -15.60 -3.86 3.97
C THR A 256 -16.37 -2.86 3.12
N LEU A 257 -16.52 -1.63 3.61
CA LEU A 257 -17.33 -0.58 2.97
C LEU A 257 -16.54 0.22 1.91
N LYS A 258 -16.17 -0.46 0.82
CA LYS A 258 -15.34 0.08 -0.28
C LYS A 258 -16.14 0.56 -1.49
N SER A 259 -16.89 -0.32 -2.12
CA SER A 259 -17.39 -0.17 -3.50
C SER A 259 -18.91 -0.04 -3.59
N ASN A 260 -19.63 -0.43 -2.54
CA ASN A 260 -21.10 -0.52 -2.55
C ASN A 260 -21.68 -0.23 -1.14
N PRO A 261 -22.98 0.12 -1.02
CA PRO A 261 -23.56 0.61 0.23
C PRO A 261 -23.75 -0.50 1.28
N PHE A 262 -23.64 -1.76 0.86
CA PHE A 262 -23.72 -2.93 1.73
C PHE A 262 -22.35 -3.49 2.12
N GLY A 263 -21.28 -3.00 1.48
CA GLY A 263 -19.93 -3.53 1.59
C GLY A 263 -19.74 -4.87 0.87
N GLU A 264 -18.48 -5.27 0.76
CA GLU A 264 -18.09 -6.63 0.40
C GLU A 264 -17.78 -7.41 1.69
N VAL A 265 -17.93 -8.74 1.66
CA VAL A 265 -17.74 -9.55 2.86
C VAL A 265 -16.30 -10.07 2.89
N ALA A 266 -15.51 -9.56 3.83
CA ALA A 266 -14.19 -10.09 4.15
C ALA A 266 -14.32 -11.25 5.14
N HIS A 267 -13.60 -12.34 4.88
CA HIS A 267 -13.44 -13.43 5.83
C HIS A 267 -12.12 -13.25 6.59
N ILE A 268 -12.21 -12.69 7.79
CA ILE A 268 -11.04 -12.41 8.62
C ILE A 268 -10.73 -13.64 9.47
N GLY A 269 -9.58 -14.27 9.21
CA GLY A 269 -9.05 -15.38 9.98
C GLY A 269 -7.66 -15.10 10.57
N PRO A 270 -7.07 -16.08 11.28
CA PRO A 270 -5.75 -15.92 11.89
C PRO A 270 -4.62 -15.55 10.90
N ALA A 271 -4.77 -15.88 9.61
CA ALA A 271 -3.81 -15.51 8.58
C ALA A 271 -3.70 -13.99 8.35
N ALA A 272 -4.70 -13.21 8.77
CA ALA A 272 -4.70 -11.75 8.68
C ALA A 272 -3.90 -11.06 9.82
N VAL A 273 -3.46 -11.81 10.83
CA VAL A 273 -2.66 -11.29 11.95
C VAL A 273 -1.19 -11.04 11.57
N PRO A 274 -0.45 -12.01 11.00
CA PRO A 274 0.93 -11.75 10.58
C PRO A 274 0.96 -10.82 9.36
N ILE A 275 2.00 -10.02 9.29
CA ILE A 275 2.39 -9.31 8.07
C ILE A 275 3.36 -10.23 7.32
N TRP A 276 2.96 -10.68 6.14
CA TRP A 276 3.72 -11.63 5.34
C TRP A 276 4.76 -10.89 4.52
N VAL A 277 6.02 -11.29 4.56
CA VAL A 277 7.11 -10.57 3.86
C VAL A 277 7.70 -11.43 2.76
N PHE A 278 7.84 -10.85 1.57
CA PHE A 278 8.24 -11.54 0.36
C PHE A 278 9.36 -10.79 -0.39
N ASP A 279 10.06 -11.57 -1.19
CA ASP A 279 10.91 -11.11 -2.27
C ASP A 279 10.05 -10.56 -3.42
N PRO A 280 10.16 -9.25 -3.75
CA PRO A 280 9.27 -8.61 -4.71
C PRO A 280 9.46 -9.16 -6.13
N GLN A 281 10.69 -9.52 -6.51
CA GLN A 281 10.96 -10.11 -7.82
C GLN A 281 10.30 -11.48 -7.95
N ALA A 282 10.44 -12.35 -6.95
CA ALA A 282 9.79 -13.66 -6.95
C ALA A 282 8.26 -13.56 -6.94
N VAL A 283 7.67 -12.58 -6.25
CA VAL A 283 6.21 -12.31 -6.29
C VAL A 283 5.78 -11.89 -7.70
N ALA A 284 6.47 -10.93 -8.30
CA ALA A 284 6.18 -10.48 -9.67
C ALA A 284 6.44 -11.59 -10.72
N ASP A 285 7.32 -12.54 -10.43
CA ASP A 285 7.62 -13.67 -11.31
C ASP A 285 6.57 -14.79 -11.27
N SER A 286 5.86 -14.95 -10.15
CA SER A 286 5.04 -16.13 -9.88
C SER A 286 3.55 -15.87 -9.67
N VAL A 287 3.18 -14.65 -9.30
CA VAL A 287 1.79 -14.28 -8.97
C VAL A 287 1.42 -12.95 -9.61
N ALA A 288 2.10 -11.87 -9.23
CA ALA A 288 1.81 -10.51 -9.67
C ALA A 288 2.46 -10.20 -11.04
N GLU A 289 2.27 -11.08 -12.02
CA GLU A 289 2.93 -11.02 -13.33
C GLU A 289 2.66 -9.70 -14.08
N HIS A 290 1.51 -9.08 -13.81
CA HIS A 290 1.10 -7.81 -14.42
C HIS A 290 1.91 -6.60 -13.96
N ALA A 291 2.70 -6.68 -12.89
CA ALA A 291 3.58 -5.58 -12.47
C ALA A 291 4.74 -5.36 -13.45
N LYS A 292 5.29 -6.43 -14.05
CA LYS A 292 6.48 -6.30 -14.91
C LYS A 292 6.24 -5.52 -16.19
N PRO A 293 5.14 -5.71 -16.93
CA PRO A 293 4.83 -4.88 -18.09
C PRO A 293 4.67 -3.40 -17.76
N LEU A 294 4.35 -3.05 -16.51
CA LEU A 294 4.21 -1.66 -16.07
C LEU A 294 5.56 -0.99 -15.78
N ALA A 295 6.62 -1.75 -15.49
CA ALA A 295 7.93 -1.21 -15.13
C ALA A 295 8.52 -0.20 -16.15
N PRO A 296 8.49 -0.45 -17.48
CA PRO A 296 9.03 0.49 -18.46
C PRO A 296 8.13 1.69 -18.76
N THR A 297 6.89 1.72 -18.25
CA THR A 297 5.94 2.81 -18.56
C THR A 297 6.40 4.13 -17.96
N THR A 298 6.12 5.23 -18.65
CA THR A 298 6.62 6.58 -18.35
C THR A 298 5.51 7.58 -18.00
N SER A 299 4.26 7.12 -18.03
CA SER A 299 3.11 7.89 -17.57
C SER A 299 2.01 6.95 -17.06
N VAL A 300 1.12 7.47 -16.21
CA VAL A 300 -0.06 6.72 -15.76
C VAL A 300 -0.95 6.31 -16.95
N GLY A 301 -1.08 7.14 -17.98
CA GLY A 301 -1.85 6.80 -19.18
C GLY A 301 -1.27 5.60 -19.94
N GLU A 302 0.06 5.57 -20.13
CA GLU A 302 0.74 4.42 -20.75
C GLU A 302 0.61 3.15 -19.88
N ALA A 303 0.70 3.31 -18.55
CA ALA A 303 0.48 2.23 -17.61
C ALA A 303 -0.96 1.69 -17.69
N GLU A 304 -1.97 2.55 -17.77
CA GLU A 304 -3.37 2.16 -17.94
C GLU A 304 -3.60 1.41 -19.26
N GLU A 305 -3.06 1.90 -20.37
CA GLU A 305 -3.14 1.23 -21.68
C GLU A 305 -2.52 -0.16 -21.64
N THR A 306 -1.34 -0.27 -21.02
CA THR A 306 -0.66 -1.54 -20.80
C THR A 306 -1.50 -2.47 -19.93
N TYR A 307 -2.06 -1.98 -18.82
CA TYR A 307 -2.89 -2.77 -17.91
C TYR A 307 -4.16 -3.29 -18.60
N ARG A 308 -4.79 -2.47 -19.44
CA ARG A 308 -5.93 -2.88 -20.27
C ARG A 308 -5.56 -3.94 -21.30
N ALA A 309 -4.38 -3.84 -21.93
CA ALA A 309 -3.90 -4.84 -22.87
C ALA A 309 -3.67 -6.21 -22.20
N LEU A 310 -3.44 -6.24 -20.89
CA LEU A 310 -3.37 -7.45 -20.06
C LEU A 310 -4.75 -7.98 -19.64
N GLY A 311 -5.85 -7.35 -20.09
CA GLY A 311 -7.22 -7.73 -19.75
C GLY A 311 -7.68 -7.23 -18.38
N ARG A 312 -6.97 -6.27 -17.80
CA ARG A 312 -7.26 -5.70 -16.47
C ARG A 312 -7.93 -4.33 -16.60
N ILE A 313 -8.65 -3.91 -15.57
CA ILE A 313 -9.27 -2.58 -15.50
C ILE A 313 -8.53 -1.80 -14.41
N PRO A 314 -7.87 -0.67 -14.73
CA PRO A 314 -7.23 0.14 -13.70
C PRO A 314 -8.29 0.91 -12.90
N GLU A 315 -8.17 0.98 -11.57
CA GLU A 315 -9.16 1.64 -10.70
C GLU A 315 -9.34 3.13 -10.99
N THR A 316 -8.37 3.78 -11.64
CA THR A 316 -8.50 5.14 -12.19
C THR A 316 -9.63 5.26 -13.23
N SER A 317 -10.10 4.15 -13.79
CA SER A 317 -11.25 4.09 -14.70
C SER A 317 -12.60 4.09 -13.99
N LEU A 318 -12.62 3.83 -12.68
CA LEU A 318 -13.85 3.73 -11.92
C LEU A 318 -14.47 5.11 -11.77
N VAL A 319 -15.80 5.14 -11.71
CA VAL A 319 -16.49 6.36 -11.29
C VAL A 319 -16.00 6.74 -9.91
N ARG A 320 -15.66 8.01 -9.73
CA ARG A 320 -15.03 8.46 -8.49
C ARG A 320 -15.94 8.25 -7.28
N THR A 321 -17.18 8.72 -7.37
CA THR A 321 -18.17 8.56 -6.30
C THR A 321 -19.50 8.06 -6.85
N VAL A 322 -20.26 7.37 -5.99
CA VAL A 322 -21.60 6.87 -6.30
C VAL A 322 -22.56 7.24 -5.17
N GLU A 323 -23.67 7.86 -5.53
CA GLU A 323 -24.82 8.07 -4.65
C GLU A 323 -25.92 7.04 -4.96
N PHE A 324 -26.14 6.11 -4.03
CA PHE A 324 -27.11 5.01 -4.17
C PHE A 324 -28.55 5.40 -3.83
N LYS A 325 -28.76 6.58 -3.21
CA LYS A 325 -30.09 7.15 -3.04
C LYS A 325 -30.46 7.90 -4.31
N ARG A 326 -31.27 7.28 -5.16
CA ARG A 326 -32.01 7.96 -6.22
C ARG A 326 -33.49 7.64 -6.08
#